data_AF-A0A2N6AVF5-F1
#
_entry.id   AF-A0A2N6AVF5-F1
#
_cell.length_a   1.000
_cell.length_b   1.000
_cell.length_c   1.000
_cell.angle_alpha   90.00
_cell.angle_beta   90.00
_cell.angle_gamma   90.00
#
_symmetry.space_group_name_H-M   'P 1'
#
loop_
_entity.id
_entity.type
_entity.pdbx_description
1 polymer ?
#
loop_
_entity_poly.entity_id
_entity_poly.type
_entity_poly.pdbx_seq_one_letter_code
_entity_poly.pdbx_strand_id
1 'polypeptide(L)'
;ATMGAVILLGDSLTISSKNLFGDMLGLITAFFYAGYIVSVSRLRSKFSSATFMAWGTLVTVVFLFPVAWFFSSSMLAATLQGWLILLGLAWFSHTGGQGMIAYALAHLPAAFSSVVLLMQPVIAAIAAWLILSEGMSPWQFAGAAVILCGVYLARRGSR
;
A
#
# COMPACT_ATOMS: atom_id res chain seq x y z
N ALA A 1 7.86 -16.73 -1.19
CA ALA A 1 7.23 -15.39 -1.20
C ALA A 1 7.79 -14.47 -0.13
N THR A 2 7.70 -14.83 1.16
CA THR A 2 8.26 -14.04 2.28
C THR A 2 9.77 -13.77 2.15
N MET A 3 10.57 -14.77 1.77
CA MET A 3 12.00 -14.56 1.45
C MET A 3 12.23 -13.58 0.29
N GLY A 4 11.36 -13.60 -0.73
CA GLY A 4 11.45 -12.65 -1.86
C GLY A 4 11.13 -11.22 -1.43
N ALA A 5 10.16 -11.03 -0.54
CA ALA A 5 9.87 -9.72 0.07
C ALA A 5 11.07 -9.21 0.88
N VAL A 6 11.71 -10.07 1.69
CA VAL A 6 12.91 -9.70 2.45
C VAL A 6 14.07 -9.30 1.54
N ILE A 7 14.27 -9.97 0.41
CA ILE A 7 15.33 -9.63 -0.55
C ILE A 7 15.01 -8.31 -1.28
N LEU A 8 13.75 -8.10 -1.65
CA LEU A 8 13.32 -6.89 -2.37
C LEU A 8 13.40 -5.64 -1.47
N LEU A 9 13.05 -5.78 -0.19
CA LEU A 9 13.19 -4.71 0.81
C LEU A 9 14.58 -4.64 1.46
N GLY A 10 15.42 -5.66 1.28
CA GLY A 10 16.71 -5.81 1.98
C GLY A 10 17.72 -4.71 1.68
N ASP A 11 17.70 -4.16 0.46
CA ASP A 11 18.55 -3.03 0.08
C ASP A 11 18.12 -1.72 0.76
N SER A 12 16.83 -1.57 1.11
CA SER A 12 16.31 -0.43 1.88
C SER A 12 16.50 -0.60 3.39
N LEU A 13 16.80 -1.82 3.86
CA LEU A 13 17.10 -2.14 5.26
C LEU A 13 18.58 -1.93 5.61
N THR A 14 19.21 -0.88 5.07
CA THR A 14 20.44 -0.39 5.68
C THR A 14 20.06 0.18 7.05
N ILE A 15 20.23 -0.63 8.10
CA ILE A 15 20.13 -0.21 9.51
C ILE A 15 21.26 0.79 9.76
N SER A 16 21.03 2.01 9.31
CA SER A 16 21.86 3.16 9.63
C SER A 16 21.20 3.80 10.84
N SER A 17 21.95 4.05 11.93
CA SER A 17 21.41 4.72 13.13
C SER A 17 20.72 6.06 12.83
N LYS A 18 20.91 6.64 11.65
CA LYS A 18 20.20 7.83 11.15
C LYS A 18 18.70 7.61 10.85
N ASN A 19 18.25 6.39 10.58
CA ASN A 19 16.89 6.11 10.10
C ASN A 19 16.00 5.34 11.10
N LEU A 20 16.49 5.09 12.33
CA LEU A 20 15.78 4.33 13.38
C LEU A 20 14.34 4.82 13.63
N PHE A 21 14.11 6.14 13.58
CA PHE A 21 12.78 6.71 13.76
C PHE A 21 11.83 6.34 12.61
N GLY A 22 12.32 6.34 11.37
CA GLY A 22 11.57 5.92 10.19
C GLY A 22 11.28 4.41 10.22
N ASP A 23 12.25 3.59 10.63
CA ASP A 23 12.06 2.14 10.77
C ASP A 23 10.99 1.82 11.82
N MET A 24 11.00 2.51 12.97
CA MET A 24 9.99 2.34 14.02
C MET A 24 8.60 2.77 13.54
N LEU A 25 8.50 3.90 12.82
CA LEU A 25 7.26 4.32 12.17
C LEU A 25 6.77 3.27 11.17
N GLY A 26 7.67 2.71 10.35
CA GLY A 26 7.35 1.65 9.39
C GLY A 26 6.78 0.39 10.05
N LEU A 27 7.37 -0.04 11.17
CA LEU A 27 6.85 -1.17 11.96
C LEU A 27 5.47 -0.88 12.55
N ILE A 28 5.26 0.32 13.09
CA ILE A 28 3.95 0.76 13.59
C ILE A 28 2.93 0.73 12.43
N THR A 29 3.28 1.28 11.27
CA THR A 29 2.44 1.25 10.07
C THR A 29 2.10 -0.18 9.66
N ALA A 30 3.08 -1.09 9.64
CA ALA A 30 2.86 -2.49 9.30
C ALA A 30 1.88 -3.18 10.27
N PHE A 31 2.00 -2.93 11.57
CA PHE A 31 1.10 -3.46 12.59
C PHE A 31 -0.34 -2.95 12.40
N PHE A 32 -0.53 -1.64 12.24
CA PHE A 32 -1.85 -1.06 11.98
C PHE A 32 -2.44 -1.53 10.63
N TYR A 33 -1.61 -1.67 9.60
CA TYR A 33 -2.04 -2.14 8.28
C TYR A 33 -2.50 -3.60 8.31
N ALA A 34 -1.80 -4.47 9.05
CA ALA A 34 -2.26 -5.84 9.29
C ALA A 34 -3.62 -5.85 10.01
N GLY A 35 -3.79 -5.03 11.05
CA GLY A 35 -5.07 -4.84 11.73
C GLY A 35 -6.18 -4.34 10.80
N TYR A 36 -5.87 -3.41 9.89
CA TYR A 36 -6.78 -2.90 8.87
C TYR A 36 -7.26 -4.02 7.94
N ILE A 37 -6.35 -4.84 7.41
CA ILE A 37 -6.72 -5.96 6.53
C ILE A 37 -7.64 -6.96 7.24
N VAL A 38 -7.34 -7.31 8.50
CA VAL A 38 -8.19 -8.21 9.30
C VAL A 38 -9.56 -7.59 9.54
N SER A 39 -9.60 -6.30 9.85
CA SER A 39 -10.85 -5.56 10.11
C SER A 39 -11.71 -5.48 8.85
N VAL A 40 -11.11 -5.14 7.71
CA VAL A 40 -11.74 -5.19 6.39
C VAL A 40 -12.30 -6.58 6.12
N SER A 41 -11.48 -7.62 6.26
CA SER A 41 -11.89 -9.00 5.98
C SER A 41 -13.09 -9.46 6.81
N ARG A 42 -13.24 -8.96 8.05
CA ARG A 42 -14.36 -9.30 8.93
C ARG A 42 -15.60 -8.42 8.68
N LEU A 43 -15.44 -7.10 8.63
CA LEU A 43 -16.56 -6.16 8.53
C LEU A 43 -17.24 -6.16 7.16
N ARG A 44 -16.54 -6.56 6.10
CA ARG A 44 -17.11 -6.57 4.76
C ARG A 44 -18.23 -7.56 4.53
N SER A 45 -18.33 -8.59 5.37
CA SER A 45 -19.46 -9.53 5.36
C SER A 45 -20.80 -8.85 5.66
N LYS A 46 -20.79 -7.64 6.25
CA LYS A 46 -21.98 -6.90 6.68
C LYS A 46 -22.15 -5.52 6.03
N PHE A 47 -21.12 -4.95 5.41
CA PHE A 47 -21.15 -3.58 4.88
C PHE A 47 -20.56 -3.47 3.47
N SER A 48 -21.11 -2.56 2.66
CA SER A 48 -20.59 -2.28 1.32
C SER A 48 -19.15 -1.71 1.38
N SER A 49 -18.33 -2.05 0.39
CA SER A 49 -16.95 -1.55 0.25
C SER A 49 -16.86 -0.03 0.30
N ALA A 50 -17.83 0.67 -0.30
CA ALA A 50 -17.86 2.12 -0.36
C ALA A 50 -18.10 2.75 1.02
N THR A 51 -19.03 2.19 1.81
CA THR A 51 -19.32 2.68 3.17
C THR A 51 -18.12 2.54 4.08
N PHE A 52 -17.42 1.39 4.01
CA PHE A 52 -16.21 1.18 4.80
C PHE A 52 -15.09 2.15 4.43
N MET A 53 -14.88 2.40 3.12
CA MET A 53 -13.89 3.35 2.65
C MET A 53 -14.23 4.79 3.03
N ALA A 54 -15.50 5.18 2.97
CA ALA A 54 -15.94 6.52 3.38
C ALA A 54 -15.66 6.76 4.87
N TRP A 55 -16.03 5.81 5.73
CA TRP A 55 -15.75 5.89 7.17
C TRP A 55 -14.25 5.86 7.47
N GLY A 56 -13.49 4.98 6.81
CA GLY A 56 -12.04 4.95 6.95
C GLY A 56 -11.40 6.27 6.57
N THR A 57 -11.82 6.86 5.45
CA THR A 57 -11.31 8.16 4.97
C THR A 57 -11.70 9.29 5.93
N LEU A 58 -12.92 9.30 6.46
CA LEU A 58 -13.35 10.28 7.47
C LEU A 58 -12.49 10.20 8.73
N VAL A 59 -12.24 9.00 9.25
CA VAL A 59 -11.36 8.80 10.40
C VAL A 59 -9.94 9.29 10.08
N THR A 60 -9.40 8.93 8.91
CA THR A 60 -8.09 9.42 8.46
C THR A 60 -8.04 10.95 8.42
N VAL A 61 -9.07 11.62 7.90
CA VAL A 61 -9.16 13.09 7.89
C VAL A 61 -9.14 13.65 9.31
N VAL A 62 -9.94 13.11 10.24
CA VAL A 62 -9.98 13.58 11.63
C VAL A 62 -8.63 13.44 12.34
N PHE A 63 -7.90 12.35 12.09
CA PHE A 63 -6.59 12.13 12.71
C PHE A 63 -5.45 12.89 12.03
N LEU A 64 -5.47 13.05 10.71
CA LEU A 64 -4.44 13.82 10.00
C LEU A 64 -4.65 15.32 10.11
N PHE A 65 -5.88 15.79 10.33
CA PHE A 65 -6.18 17.23 10.35
C PHE A 65 -5.37 18.00 11.41
N PRO A 66 -5.27 17.56 12.68
CA PRO A 66 -4.41 18.21 13.67
C PRO A 66 -2.93 18.19 13.25
N VAL A 67 -2.45 17.07 12.71
CA VAL A 67 -1.05 16.94 12.28
C VAL A 67 -0.74 17.91 11.14
N ALA A 68 -1.62 17.98 10.14
CA ALA A 68 -1.51 18.91 9.04
C ALA A 68 -1.54 20.37 9.54
N TRP A 69 -2.41 20.69 10.50
CA TRP A 69 -2.48 22.03 11.09
C TRP A 69 -1.17 22.46 11.76
N PHE A 70 -0.50 21.55 12.47
CA PHE A 70 0.77 21.87 13.16
C PHE A 70 1.99 21.91 12.22
N PHE A 71 2.02 21.07 11.19
CA PHE A 71 3.21 20.91 10.34
C PHE A 71 3.14 21.64 9.00
N SER A 72 1.96 22.05 8.52
CA SER A 72 1.82 22.74 7.23
C SER A 72 1.62 24.24 7.42
N SER A 73 2.48 25.05 6.78
CA SER A 73 2.28 26.51 6.72
C SER A 73 1.16 26.93 5.77
N SER A 74 0.71 26.03 4.89
CA SER A 74 -0.42 26.25 3.98
C SER A 74 -1.19 24.93 3.81
N MET A 75 -2.44 24.90 4.28
CA MET A 75 -3.30 23.71 4.20
C MET A 75 -4.03 23.56 2.87
N LEU A 76 -4.14 24.64 2.10
CA LEU A 76 -4.90 24.65 0.85
C LEU A 76 -3.96 24.79 -0.35
N ALA A 77 -4.26 24.05 -1.41
CA ALA A 77 -3.58 24.24 -2.68
C ALA A 77 -3.82 25.68 -3.15
N ALA A 78 -2.73 26.46 -3.25
CA ALA A 78 -2.79 27.86 -3.66
C ALA A 78 -3.12 28.04 -5.15
N THR A 79 -3.04 26.96 -5.94
CA THR A 79 -3.22 26.99 -7.40
C THR A 79 -4.28 25.99 -7.85
N LEU A 80 -4.96 26.31 -8.95
CA LEU A 80 -5.91 25.40 -9.60
C LEU A 80 -5.23 24.09 -10.02
N GLN A 81 -3.98 24.14 -10.45
CA GLN A 81 -3.19 22.97 -10.79
C GLN A 81 -2.99 22.03 -9.57
N GLY A 82 -2.73 22.59 -8.39
CA GLY A 82 -2.64 21.81 -7.16
C GLY A 82 -3.95 21.10 -6.81
N TRP A 83 -5.08 21.78 -6.97
CA TRP A 83 -6.41 21.16 -6.79
C TRP A 83 -6.69 20.05 -7.80
N LEU A 84 -6.34 20.24 -9.07
CA LEU A 84 -6.50 19.20 -10.10
C LEU A 84 -5.67 17.96 -9.78
N ILE A 85 -4.43 18.13 -9.31
CA ILE A 85 -3.57 17.02 -8.88
C ILE A 85 -4.19 16.30 -7.67
N LEU A 86 -4.66 17.04 -6.66
CA LEU A 86 -5.30 16.45 -5.47
C LEU A 86 -6.57 15.67 -5.84
N LEU A 87 -7.41 16.22 -6.72
CA LEU A 87 -8.61 15.53 -7.23
C LEU A 87 -8.24 14.28 -8.03
N GLY A 88 -7.20 14.36 -8.87
CA GLY A 88 -6.67 13.21 -9.59
C GLY A 88 -6.21 12.10 -8.64
N LEU A 89 -5.47 12.45 -7.59
CA LEU A 89 -5.00 11.49 -6.58
C LEU A 89 -6.17 10.87 -5.81
N ALA A 90 -7.13 11.70 -5.37
CA ALA A 90 -8.29 11.25 -4.61
C ALA A 90 -9.21 10.32 -5.42
N TRP A 91 -9.41 10.61 -6.71
CA TRP A 91 -10.32 9.82 -7.53
C TRP A 91 -9.64 8.56 -8.09
N PHE A 92 -8.46 8.69 -8.69
CA PHE A 92 -7.80 7.56 -9.35
C PHE A 92 -7.04 6.67 -8.38
N SER A 93 -6.18 7.25 -7.53
CA SER A 93 -5.32 6.47 -6.63
C SER A 93 -6.12 5.96 -5.43
N HIS A 94 -6.80 6.87 -4.73
CA HIS A 94 -7.55 6.51 -3.52
C HIS A 94 -8.86 5.81 -3.84
N THR A 95 -9.80 6.48 -4.48
CA THR A 95 -11.14 5.89 -4.70
C THR A 95 -11.11 4.73 -5.69
N GLY A 96 -10.45 4.90 -6.83
CA GLY A 96 -10.30 3.87 -7.86
C GLY A 96 -9.39 2.73 -7.41
N GLY A 97 -8.12 3.03 -7.14
CA GLY A 97 -7.11 2.03 -6.76
C GLY A 97 -7.45 1.29 -5.48
N GLN A 98 -7.62 2.02 -4.36
CA GLN A 98 -7.99 1.39 -3.10
C GLN A 98 -9.35 0.70 -3.21
N GLY A 99 -10.33 1.30 -3.91
CA GLY A 99 -11.66 0.72 -4.13
C GLY A 99 -11.66 -0.60 -4.88
N MET A 100 -10.84 -0.73 -5.92
CA MET A 100 -10.67 -1.98 -6.65
C MET A 100 -10.02 -3.06 -5.79
N ILE A 101 -8.97 -2.72 -5.02
CA ILE A 101 -8.34 -3.64 -4.06
C ILE A 101 -9.38 -4.10 -3.04
N ALA A 102 -10.11 -3.14 -2.49
CA ALA A 102 -11.23 -3.40 -1.62
C ALA A 102 -12.19 -4.41 -2.27
N TYR A 103 -12.78 -4.08 -3.42
CA TYR A 103 -13.72 -4.94 -4.12
C TYR A 103 -13.16 -6.35 -4.41
N ALA A 104 -11.89 -6.45 -4.81
CA ALA A 104 -11.23 -7.73 -5.07
C ALA A 104 -11.12 -8.58 -3.79
N LEU A 105 -10.66 -8.00 -2.68
CA LEU A 105 -10.61 -8.68 -1.38
C LEU A 105 -12.01 -9.12 -0.88
N ALA A 106 -13.08 -8.51 -1.37
CA ALA A 106 -14.45 -8.85 -1.02
C ALA A 106 -14.95 -10.15 -1.68
N HIS A 107 -14.52 -10.41 -2.92
CA HIS A 107 -15.10 -11.45 -3.77
C HIS A 107 -14.15 -12.62 -4.03
N LEU A 108 -12.89 -12.53 -3.63
CA LEU A 108 -11.87 -13.54 -3.93
C LEU A 108 -11.42 -14.31 -2.67
N PRO A 109 -11.08 -15.61 -2.80
CA PRO A 109 -10.58 -16.43 -1.69
C PRO A 109 -9.30 -15.86 -1.06
N ALA A 110 -9.03 -16.19 0.22
CA ALA A 110 -7.86 -15.71 0.97
C ALA A 110 -6.50 -15.91 0.25
N ALA A 111 -6.39 -16.98 -0.56
CA ALA A 111 -5.23 -17.24 -1.40
C ALA A 111 -4.96 -16.10 -2.41
N PHE A 112 -6.01 -15.49 -2.96
CA PHE A 112 -5.89 -14.37 -3.90
C PHE A 112 -5.53 -13.05 -3.19
N SER A 113 -6.04 -12.83 -1.97
CA SER A 113 -5.66 -11.67 -1.15
C SER A 113 -4.15 -11.66 -0.84
N SER A 114 -3.57 -12.82 -0.52
CA SER A 114 -2.13 -12.96 -0.32
C SER A 114 -1.33 -12.63 -1.58
N VAL A 115 -1.82 -13.05 -2.75
CA VAL A 115 -1.22 -12.73 -4.06
C VAL A 115 -1.27 -11.23 -4.35
N VAL A 116 -2.41 -10.58 -4.12
CA VAL A 116 -2.58 -9.13 -4.35
C VAL A 116 -1.65 -8.32 -3.44
N LEU A 117 -1.52 -8.69 -2.17
CA LEU A 117 -0.61 -8.04 -1.21
C LEU A 117 0.86 -8.14 -1.63
N LEU A 118 1.25 -9.28 -2.20
CA LEU A 118 2.61 -9.51 -2.68
C LEU A 118 2.88 -8.88 -4.05
N MET A 119 1.85 -8.72 -4.88
CA MET A 119 1.94 -8.04 -6.17
C MET A 119 2.14 -6.53 -6.02
N GLN A 120 1.52 -5.91 -5.02
CA GLN A 120 1.63 -4.46 -4.77
C GLN A 120 3.08 -3.95 -4.72
N PRO A 121 3.99 -4.49 -3.89
CA PRO A 121 5.38 -4.01 -3.82
C PRO A 121 6.15 -4.27 -5.13
N VAL A 122 5.86 -5.36 -5.85
CA VAL A 122 6.50 -5.65 -7.14
C VAL A 122 6.07 -4.63 -8.21
N ILE A 123 4.77 -4.38 -8.32
CA ILE A 123 4.23 -3.39 -9.26
C ILE A 123 4.73 -1.99 -8.90
N ALA A 124 4.76 -1.64 -7.61
CA ALA A 124 5.29 -0.36 -7.15
C ALA A 124 6.77 -0.18 -7.51
N ALA A 125 7.61 -1.19 -7.28
CA ALA A 125 9.03 -1.13 -7.64
C ALA A 125 9.25 -0.99 -9.16
N ILE A 126 8.52 -1.79 -9.97
CA ILE A 126 8.58 -1.69 -11.43
C ILE A 126 8.09 -0.33 -11.92
N ALA A 127 7.01 0.19 -11.35
CA ALA A 127 6.48 1.51 -11.68
C ALA A 127 7.45 2.62 -11.28
N ALA A 128 8.12 2.52 -10.13
CA ALA A 128 9.16 3.45 -9.72
C ALA A 128 10.34 3.45 -10.70
N TRP A 129 10.78 2.27 -11.14
CA TRP A 129 11.83 2.13 -12.14
C TRP A 129 11.43 2.73 -13.50
N LEU A 130 10.22 2.46 -13.99
CA LEU A 130 9.77 2.90 -15.31
C LEU A 130 9.32 4.37 -15.37
N ILE A 131 8.62 4.85 -14.34
CA ILE A 131 7.97 6.17 -14.33
C ILE A 131 8.85 7.21 -13.62
N LEU A 132 9.44 6.86 -12.47
CA LEU A 132 10.30 7.76 -11.70
C LEU A 132 11.78 7.65 -12.07
N SER A 133 12.15 6.69 -12.94
CA SER A 133 13.54 6.41 -13.32
C SER A 133 14.46 6.11 -12.14
N GLU A 134 13.90 5.57 -11.05
CA GLU A 134 14.68 5.15 -9.88
C GLU A 134 15.51 3.90 -10.21
N GLY A 135 16.80 3.89 -9.84
CA GLY A 135 17.69 2.77 -10.13
C GLY A 135 17.28 1.50 -9.38
N MET A 136 16.88 0.45 -10.11
CA MET A 136 16.49 -0.82 -9.52
C MET A 136 17.70 -1.77 -9.47
N SER A 137 18.06 -2.21 -8.27
CA SER A 137 19.20 -3.10 -8.00
C SER A 137 18.94 -4.50 -8.58
N PRO A 138 19.98 -5.23 -9.05
CA PRO A 138 19.83 -6.62 -9.50
C PRO A 138 19.18 -7.53 -8.44
N TRP A 139 19.40 -7.24 -7.17
CA TRP A 139 18.78 -7.95 -6.05
C TRP A 139 17.27 -7.69 -5.92
N GLN A 140 16.82 -6.47 -6.24
CA GLN A 140 15.39 -6.14 -6.27
C GLN A 140 14.67 -6.87 -7.41
N PHE A 141 15.32 -7.00 -8.58
CA PHE A 141 14.81 -7.83 -9.68
C PHE A 141 14.70 -9.31 -9.27
N ALA A 142 15.72 -9.86 -8.60
CA ALA A 142 15.68 -11.23 -8.09
C ALA A 142 14.57 -11.41 -7.04
N GLY A 143 14.42 -10.47 -6.10
CA GLY A 143 13.35 -10.46 -5.11
C GLY A 143 11.97 -10.44 -5.78
N ALA A 144 11.78 -9.60 -6.79
CA ALA A 144 10.54 -9.53 -7.57
C ALA A 144 10.22 -10.87 -8.24
N ALA A 145 11.21 -11.48 -8.90
CA ALA A 145 11.04 -12.78 -9.55
C ALA A 145 10.67 -13.90 -8.55
N VAL A 146 11.27 -13.93 -7.36
CA VAL A 146 10.94 -14.88 -6.30
C VAL A 146 9.51 -14.68 -5.78
N ILE A 147 9.06 -13.43 -5.65
CA ILE A 147 7.68 -13.12 -5.26
C ILE A 147 6.71 -13.63 -6.33
N LEU A 148 6.96 -13.32 -7.61
CA LEU A 148 6.14 -13.78 -8.74
C LEU A 148 6.04 -15.31 -8.80
N CYS A 149 7.16 -16.01 -8.63
CA CYS A 149 7.19 -17.48 -8.62
C CYS A 149 6.41 -18.04 -7.43
N GLY A 150 6.58 -17.47 -6.22
CA GLY A 150 5.85 -17.88 -5.04
C GLY A 150 4.33 -17.71 -5.18
N VAL A 151 3.91 -16.59 -5.77
CA VAL A 151 2.51 -16.31 -6.12
C VAL A 151 1.98 -17.36 -7.11
N TYR A 152 2.75 -17.68 -8.15
CA TYR A 152 2.35 -18.66 -9.17
C TYR A 152 2.15 -20.06 -8.58
N LEU A 153 3.08 -20.53 -7.73
CA LEU A 153 2.95 -21.83 -7.05
C LEU A 153 1.75 -21.88 -6.11
N ALA A 154 1.53 -20.83 -5.30
CA ALA A 154 0.40 -20.78 -4.37
C ALA A 154 -0.95 -20.87 -5.10
N ARG A 155 -1.05 -20.24 -6.28
CA ARG A 155 -2.25 -20.32 -7.13
C ARG A 155 -2.48 -21.72 -7.73
N ARG A 156 -1.41 -22.46 -8.04
CA ARG A 156 -1.52 -23.84 -8.54
C ARG A 156 -1.96 -24.84 -7.46
N GLY A 157 -1.53 -24.65 -6.21
CA GLY A 157 -1.90 -25.53 -5.10
C GLY A 157 -3.32 -25.33 -4.56
N SER A 158 -4.01 -24.26 -4.96
CA SER A 158 -5.40 -23.97 -4.55
C SER A 158 -6.44 -24.36 -5.61
N ARG A 159 -6.05 -25.04 -6.68
CA ARG A 159 -6.94 -25.67 -7.67
C ARG A 159 -6.92 -27.17 -7.45
#